data_AF-A0A098GCI2-F1
#
_entry.id   AF-A0A098GCI2-F1
#
_cell.length_a   1.000
_cell.length_b   1.000
_cell.length_c   1.000
_cell.angle_alpha   90.00
_cell.angle_beta   90.00
_cell.angle_gamma   90.00
#
_symmetry.space_group_name_H-M   'P 1'
#
loop_
_entity.id
_entity.type
_entity.pdbx_description
1 polymer ?
#
loop_
_entity_poly.entity_id
_entity_poly.type
_entity_poly.pdbx_seq_one_letter_code
_entity_poly.pdbx_strand_id
1 'polypeptide(L)'
;MFESLVVLHCELDSKKKVSHIFQSIEEKLFCFRPATCSRQIFIFDKLAEEEKEIFTKYCETLAAAGQPYDLYTGFDAFEFLLKWAVGLLNPRYNFNDRFVLGKCRELWTTFCDTNATHLKGRPMAKLIPQLLEDAGYVRSTIENRMEEEKISASSRIKIMTDLCHTRRERREHQKKLGALSFFDVFWNTESSSEEENDVKIGRLGKKIKRLQEVAETEDEIVTPKISNKSRLIVTQSAIASCWIKRQLEHANQPAEETTQFRFEPH
;
A
#
# COMPACT_ATOMS: atom_id res chain seq x y z
N MET A 1 -6.18 3.61 1.32
CA MET A 1 -4.77 3.99 1.08
C MET A 1 -4.35 3.66 -0.35
N PHE A 2 -4.06 2.41 -0.74
CA PHE A 2 -3.71 2.16 -2.17
C PHE A 2 -4.86 2.40 -3.15
N GLU A 3 -6.11 2.07 -2.78
CA GLU A 3 -7.31 2.35 -3.61
C GLU A 3 -7.58 3.84 -3.84
N SER A 4 -6.96 4.72 -3.07
CA SER A 4 -7.06 6.16 -3.28
C SER A 4 -5.98 6.69 -4.22
N LEU A 5 -5.08 5.87 -4.73
CA LEU A 5 -4.05 6.33 -5.65
C LEU A 5 -4.62 6.43 -7.06
N VAL A 6 -4.49 7.61 -7.67
CA VAL A 6 -4.81 7.85 -9.08
C VAL A 6 -3.59 8.45 -9.76
N VAL A 7 -3.21 7.92 -10.92
CA VAL A 7 -2.04 8.36 -11.67
C VAL A 7 -2.43 8.64 -13.11
N LEU A 8 -2.24 9.89 -13.52
CA LEU A 8 -2.33 10.31 -14.92
C LEU A 8 -0.92 10.40 -15.49
N HIS A 9 -0.62 9.59 -16.48
CA HIS A 9 0.62 9.61 -17.23
C HIS A 9 0.38 10.24 -18.60
N CYS A 10 1.22 11.21 -18.96
CA CYS A 10 1.24 11.78 -20.30
C CYS A 10 2.68 11.76 -20.84
N GLU A 11 2.82 11.52 -22.13
CA GLU A 11 4.08 11.75 -22.82
C GLU A 11 4.44 13.25 -22.81
N LEU A 12 5.73 13.58 -22.94
CA LEU A 12 6.15 14.98 -22.96
C LEU A 12 5.48 15.74 -24.12
N ASP A 13 4.82 16.84 -23.78
CA ASP A 13 4.32 17.84 -24.72
C ASP A 13 5.46 18.66 -25.34
N SER A 14 6.22 18.04 -26.24
CA SER A 14 7.37 18.66 -26.93
C SER A 14 7.01 19.93 -27.70
N LYS A 15 5.73 20.09 -28.09
CA LYS A 15 5.21 21.24 -28.84
C LYS A 15 4.52 22.28 -27.96
N LYS A 16 4.53 22.09 -26.63
CA LYS A 16 3.87 22.96 -25.64
C LYS A 16 2.38 23.23 -25.92
N LYS A 17 1.69 22.33 -26.65
CA LYS A 17 0.27 22.50 -27.02
C LYS A 17 -0.67 22.39 -25.84
N VAL A 18 -0.36 21.52 -24.88
CA VAL A 18 -1.19 21.19 -23.72
C VAL A 18 -0.57 21.66 -22.41
N SER A 19 0.53 22.43 -22.46
CA SER A 19 1.20 22.96 -21.27
C SER A 19 0.27 23.80 -20.38
N HIS A 20 -0.65 24.56 -20.97
CA HIS A 20 -1.68 25.31 -20.24
C HIS A 20 -2.67 24.40 -19.49
N ILE A 21 -2.94 23.20 -20.03
CA ILE A 21 -3.79 22.19 -19.40
C ILE A 21 -3.08 21.62 -18.17
N PHE A 22 -1.80 21.26 -18.30
CA PHE A 22 -1.00 20.74 -17.19
C PHE A 22 -0.88 21.73 -16.04
N GLN A 23 -0.63 23.00 -16.34
CA GLN A 23 -0.63 24.05 -15.32
C GLN A 23 -2.00 24.18 -14.65
N SER A 24 -3.09 24.14 -15.44
CA SER A 24 -4.45 24.22 -14.90
C SER A 24 -4.80 23.04 -13.98
N ILE A 25 -4.26 21.84 -14.25
CA ILE A 25 -4.42 20.68 -13.37
C ILE A 25 -3.75 20.94 -12.03
N GLU A 26 -2.50 21.43 -12.01
CA GLU A 26 -1.76 21.72 -10.76
C GLU A 26 -2.42 22.83 -9.94
N GLU A 27 -3.02 23.82 -10.60
CA GLU A 27 -3.72 24.93 -9.93
C GLU A 27 -5.06 24.52 -9.31
N LYS A 28 -5.77 23.55 -9.90
CA LYS A 28 -7.13 23.17 -9.47
C LYS A 28 -7.21 21.87 -8.69
N LEU A 29 -6.27 20.96 -8.89
CA LEU A 29 -6.25 19.65 -8.27
C LEU A 29 -4.96 19.47 -7.50
N PHE A 30 -5.07 19.14 -6.21
CA PHE A 30 -3.88 18.86 -5.40
C PHE A 30 -3.22 17.57 -5.88
N CYS A 31 -2.06 17.70 -6.51
CA CYS A 31 -1.31 16.57 -7.04
C CYS A 31 0.20 16.74 -6.85
N PHE A 32 0.89 15.61 -6.77
CA PHE A 32 2.34 15.59 -6.92
C PHE A 32 2.65 15.32 -8.39
N ARG A 33 3.30 16.29 -9.07
CA ARG A 33 3.67 16.18 -10.48
C ARG A 33 5.18 16.06 -10.68
N PRO A 34 5.76 14.86 -10.64
CA PRO A 34 7.12 14.68 -11.10
C PRO A 34 7.19 14.73 -12.64
N ALA A 35 7.79 15.81 -13.16
CA ALA A 35 8.06 16.00 -14.57
C ALA A 35 9.50 15.59 -14.93
N THR A 36 9.68 14.89 -16.04
CA THR A 36 10.99 14.59 -16.64
C THR A 36 11.07 15.10 -18.07
N CYS A 37 12.25 14.97 -18.70
CA CYS A 37 12.46 15.30 -20.11
C CYS A 37 11.72 14.38 -21.10
N SER A 38 10.94 13.41 -20.62
CA SER A 38 10.19 12.48 -21.46
C SER A 38 8.74 12.26 -21.00
N ARG A 39 8.38 12.63 -19.77
CA ARG A 39 7.07 12.31 -19.19
C ARG A 39 6.55 13.39 -18.25
N GLN A 40 5.23 13.48 -18.21
CA GLN A 40 4.48 14.18 -17.19
C GLN A 40 3.68 13.13 -16.42
N ILE A 41 3.92 13.01 -15.12
CA ILE A 41 3.18 12.08 -14.27
C ILE A 41 2.51 12.92 -13.20
N PHE A 42 1.18 12.81 -13.09
CA PHE A 42 0.41 13.45 -12.04
C PHE A 42 -0.09 12.38 -11.09
N ILE A 43 0.17 12.57 -9.80
CA ILE A 43 -0.19 11.62 -8.76
C ILE A 43 -1.18 12.31 -7.81
N PHE A 44 -2.37 11.74 -7.74
CA PHE A 44 -3.47 12.24 -6.92
C PHE A 44 -3.81 11.24 -5.81
N ASP A 45 -4.37 11.78 -4.72
CA ASP A 45 -5.20 10.98 -3.83
C ASP A 45 -6.57 10.71 -4.46
N LYS A 46 -7.48 10.08 -3.70
CA LYS A 46 -8.84 9.84 -4.17
C LYS A 46 -9.48 11.19 -4.43
N LEU A 47 -9.80 11.44 -5.70
CA LEU A 47 -10.50 12.64 -6.13
C LEU A 47 -11.90 12.67 -5.49
N ALA A 48 -12.27 13.81 -4.91
CA ALA A 48 -13.65 14.11 -4.51
C ALA A 48 -14.57 14.12 -5.74
N GLU A 49 -15.89 14.00 -5.55
CA GLU A 49 -16.81 13.93 -6.70
C GLU A 49 -16.73 15.20 -7.57
N GLU A 50 -16.59 16.37 -6.95
CA GLU A 50 -16.42 17.65 -7.63
C GLU A 50 -15.09 17.71 -8.42
N GLU A 51 -14.02 17.14 -7.85
CA GLU A 51 -12.71 17.05 -8.50
C GLU A 51 -12.71 16.06 -9.67
N LYS A 52 -13.54 14.99 -9.62
CA LYS A 52 -13.65 14.02 -10.72
C LYS A 52 -14.27 14.63 -11.97
N GLU A 53 -15.28 15.49 -11.85
CA GLU A 53 -15.85 16.18 -13.01
C GLU A 53 -14.80 17.07 -13.68
N ILE A 54 -14.07 17.84 -12.87
CA ILE A 54 -12.97 18.70 -13.34
C ILE A 54 -11.87 17.86 -14.01
N PHE A 55 -11.46 16.77 -13.36
CA PHE A 55 -10.45 15.85 -13.87
C PHE A 55 -10.87 15.20 -15.20
N THR A 56 -12.12 14.74 -15.30
CA THR A 56 -12.68 14.14 -16.53
C THR A 56 -12.65 15.14 -17.67
N LYS A 57 -13.04 16.40 -17.43
CA LYS A 57 -12.96 17.47 -18.42
C LYS A 57 -11.53 17.73 -18.89
N TYR A 58 -10.54 17.65 -18.00
CA TYR A 58 -9.14 17.78 -18.40
C TYR A 58 -8.68 16.61 -19.27
N CYS A 59 -9.06 15.37 -18.93
CA CYS A 59 -8.78 14.19 -19.75
C CYS A 59 -9.42 14.28 -21.15
N GLU A 60 -10.66 14.75 -21.24
CA GLU A 60 -11.33 15.01 -22.52
C GLU A 60 -10.62 16.10 -23.33
N THR A 61 -10.16 17.17 -22.68
CA THR A 61 -9.42 18.26 -23.33
C THR A 61 -8.06 17.76 -23.86
N LEU A 62 -7.37 16.90 -23.11
CA LEU A 62 -6.14 16.23 -23.57
C LEU A 62 -6.41 15.35 -24.79
N ALA A 63 -7.47 14.53 -24.75
CA ALA A 63 -7.87 13.70 -25.89
C ALA A 63 -8.20 14.54 -27.13
N ALA A 64 -8.98 15.62 -26.97
CA ALA A 64 -9.34 16.54 -28.05
C ALA A 64 -8.11 17.24 -28.65
N ALA A 65 -7.09 17.51 -27.84
CA ALA A 65 -5.81 18.04 -28.29
C ALA A 65 -4.89 17.00 -28.97
N GLY A 66 -5.31 15.72 -29.02
CA GLY A 66 -4.54 14.61 -29.56
C GLY A 66 -3.35 14.22 -28.69
N GLN A 67 -3.37 14.53 -27.40
CA GLN A 67 -2.33 14.16 -26.45
C GLN A 67 -2.60 12.75 -25.92
N PRO A 68 -1.69 11.77 -26.14
CA PRO A 68 -1.84 10.46 -25.52
C PRO A 68 -1.65 10.56 -24.00
N TYR A 69 -2.54 9.90 -23.27
CA TYR A 69 -2.46 9.76 -21.83
C TYR A 69 -2.92 8.37 -21.38
N ASP A 70 -2.36 7.91 -20.27
CA ASP A 70 -2.76 6.68 -19.59
C ASP A 70 -3.26 7.02 -18.18
N LEU A 71 -4.33 6.35 -17.75
CA LEU A 71 -4.87 6.48 -16.40
C LEU A 71 -4.72 5.15 -15.66
N TYR A 72 -4.03 5.20 -14.52
CA TYR A 72 -3.89 4.06 -13.63
C TYR A 72 -4.53 4.38 -12.28
N THR A 73 -5.09 3.37 -11.63
CA THR A 73 -5.67 3.50 -10.28
C THR A 73 -5.21 2.38 -9.37
N GLY A 74 -5.29 2.60 -8.06
CA GLY A 74 -5.11 1.54 -7.09
C GLY A 74 -3.71 0.93 -7.08
N PHE A 75 -3.66 -0.41 -7.08
CA PHE A 75 -2.40 -1.15 -7.13
C PHE A 75 -1.72 -1.09 -8.51
N ASP A 76 -2.49 -0.89 -9.57
CA ASP A 76 -1.92 -0.79 -10.92
C ASP A 76 -1.20 0.55 -11.09
N ALA A 77 -1.74 1.62 -10.48
CA ALA A 77 -1.04 2.89 -10.34
C ALA A 77 0.27 2.75 -9.56
N PHE A 78 0.25 2.01 -8.45
CA PHE A 78 1.45 1.75 -7.66
C PHE A 78 2.50 0.97 -8.48
N GLU A 79 2.10 -0.09 -9.19
CA GLU A 79 3.01 -0.87 -10.02
C GLU A 79 3.61 -0.04 -11.16
N PHE A 80 2.79 0.78 -11.83
CA PHE A 80 3.26 1.72 -12.85
C PHE A 80 4.32 2.68 -12.29
N LEU A 81 4.04 3.32 -11.16
CA LEU A 81 4.97 4.23 -10.51
C LEU A 81 6.26 3.51 -10.08
N LEU A 82 6.16 2.24 -9.66
CA LEU A 82 7.31 1.46 -9.24
C LEU A 82 8.21 1.14 -10.43
N LYS A 83 7.62 0.65 -11.53
CA LYS A 83 8.30 0.44 -12.82
C LYS A 83 8.97 1.72 -13.30
N TRP A 84 8.29 2.85 -13.20
CA TRP A 84 8.86 4.14 -13.53
C TRP A 84 10.07 4.47 -12.64
N ALA A 85 9.91 4.44 -11.32
CA ALA A 85 10.93 4.82 -10.34
C ALA A 85 12.22 3.97 -10.46
N VAL A 86 12.11 2.68 -10.82
CA VAL A 86 13.28 1.81 -11.02
C VAL A 86 13.98 2.01 -12.37
N GLY A 87 13.40 2.82 -13.27
CA GLY A 87 13.96 3.14 -14.58
C GLY A 87 13.50 2.25 -15.73
N LEU A 88 12.50 1.37 -15.51
CA LEU A 88 11.99 0.41 -16.50
C LEU A 88 11.20 1.04 -17.65
N LEU A 89 10.85 2.33 -17.55
CA LEU A 89 10.06 2.97 -18.58
C LEU A 89 10.92 3.78 -19.55
N ASN A 90 12.25 3.91 -19.39
CA ASN A 90 13.05 4.76 -20.27
C ASN A 90 13.70 3.98 -21.43
N PRO A 91 13.16 4.00 -22.66
CA PRO A 91 13.73 3.26 -23.78
C PRO A 91 15.13 3.75 -24.17
N ARG A 92 15.46 5.03 -23.92
CA ARG A 92 16.78 5.61 -24.24
C ARG A 92 17.93 4.98 -23.44
N TYR A 93 17.61 4.44 -22.26
CA TYR A 93 18.59 3.79 -21.38
C TYR A 93 18.36 2.27 -21.32
N ASN A 94 17.84 1.67 -22.40
CA ASN A 94 17.54 0.24 -22.46
C ASN A 94 16.68 -0.23 -21.28
N PHE A 95 15.73 0.62 -20.85
CA PHE A 95 14.83 0.35 -19.73
C PHE A 95 15.58 0.10 -18.40
N ASN A 96 16.73 0.75 -18.20
CA ASN A 96 17.54 0.67 -16.98
C ASN A 96 18.08 2.05 -16.59
N ASP A 97 17.20 3.05 -16.53
CA ASP A 97 17.59 4.40 -16.14
C ASP A 97 17.78 4.52 -14.62
N ARG A 98 19.03 4.40 -14.17
CA ARG A 98 19.43 4.47 -12.77
C ARG A 98 19.20 5.82 -12.10
N PHE A 99 19.03 6.89 -12.88
CA PHE A 99 18.90 8.25 -12.35
C PHE A 99 17.47 8.59 -11.92
N VAL A 100 16.47 7.87 -12.43
CA VAL A 100 15.06 8.17 -12.18
C VAL A 100 14.76 8.14 -10.68
N LEU A 101 15.20 7.11 -9.95
CA LEU A 101 14.95 6.99 -8.52
C LEU A 101 15.50 8.18 -7.72
N GLY A 102 16.75 8.59 -8.01
CA GLY A 102 17.36 9.75 -7.38
C GLY A 102 16.55 11.02 -7.64
N LYS A 103 16.12 11.23 -8.88
CA LYS A 103 15.30 12.39 -9.24
C LYS A 103 13.91 12.35 -8.60
N CYS A 104 13.30 11.18 -8.48
CA CYS A 104 12.02 11.03 -7.79
C CYS A 104 12.12 11.45 -6.31
N ARG A 105 13.20 11.06 -5.62
CA ARG A 105 13.44 11.44 -4.23
C ARG A 105 13.62 12.95 -4.07
N GLU A 106 14.41 13.56 -4.96
CA GLU A 106 14.61 15.01 -4.99
C GLU A 106 13.28 15.75 -5.17
N LEU A 107 12.52 15.39 -6.22
CA LEU A 107 11.22 16.02 -6.52
C LEU A 107 10.20 15.83 -5.40
N TRP A 108 10.17 14.65 -4.77
CA TRP A 108 9.30 14.40 -3.63
C TRP A 108 9.68 15.25 -2.41
N THR A 109 10.98 15.40 -2.15
CA THR A 109 11.47 16.23 -1.04
C THR A 109 11.06 17.69 -1.25
N THR A 110 11.32 18.26 -2.43
CA THR A 110 10.89 19.62 -2.79
C THR A 110 9.36 19.78 -2.66
N PHE A 111 8.60 18.78 -3.08
CA PHE A 111 7.13 18.80 -2.96
C PHE A 111 6.68 18.82 -1.51
N CYS A 112 7.31 18.01 -0.65
CA CYS A 112 7.03 17.99 0.79
C CYS A 112 7.36 19.33 1.44
N ASP A 113 8.51 19.93 1.12
CA ASP A 113 8.93 21.21 1.68
C ASP A 113 7.95 22.33 1.31
N THR A 114 7.45 22.32 0.07
CA THR A 114 6.52 23.34 -0.42
C THR A 114 5.08 23.13 0.08
N ASN A 115 4.68 21.87 0.36
CA ASN A 115 3.29 21.50 0.64
C ASN A 115 3.07 20.82 2.00
N ALA A 116 4.00 20.95 2.95
CA ALA A 116 4.02 20.19 4.21
C ALA A 116 2.69 20.19 4.97
N THR A 117 2.02 21.36 5.04
CA THR A 117 0.74 21.54 5.71
C THR A 117 -0.40 20.81 4.99
N HIS A 118 -0.48 20.93 3.67
CA HIS A 118 -1.52 20.31 2.84
C HIS A 118 -1.35 18.80 2.67
N LEU A 119 -0.11 18.31 2.82
CA LEU A 119 0.25 16.91 2.71
C LEU A 119 -0.10 16.11 3.98
N LYS A 120 -0.22 16.77 5.13
CA LYS A 120 -0.51 16.11 6.41
C LYS A 120 -1.86 15.38 6.37
N GLY A 121 -1.84 14.07 6.65
CA GLY A 121 -3.03 13.23 6.67
C GLY A 121 -3.45 12.69 5.29
N ARG A 122 -2.78 13.09 4.21
CA ARG A 122 -3.05 12.57 2.87
C ARG A 122 -2.45 11.19 2.64
N PRO A 123 -3.16 10.25 1.96
CA PRO A 123 -2.63 8.93 1.64
C PRO A 123 -1.28 8.96 0.91
N MET A 124 -1.09 9.88 -0.05
CA MET A 124 0.16 10.01 -0.80
C MET A 124 1.39 10.25 0.08
N ALA A 125 1.23 10.92 1.24
CA ALA A 125 2.31 11.19 2.18
C ALA A 125 2.97 9.91 2.72
N LYS A 126 2.21 8.81 2.76
CA LYS A 126 2.71 7.49 3.16
C LYS A 126 3.05 6.61 1.96
N LEU A 127 2.26 6.69 0.89
CA LEU A 127 2.45 5.83 -0.29
C LEU A 127 3.72 6.14 -1.06
N ILE A 128 4.07 7.42 -1.26
CA ILE A 128 5.27 7.79 -2.03
C ILE A 128 6.56 7.35 -1.33
N PRO A 129 6.75 7.57 -0.01
CA PRO A 129 7.91 6.99 0.68
C PRO A 129 8.00 5.46 0.56
N GLN A 130 6.88 4.74 0.70
CA GLN A 130 6.85 3.27 0.53
C GLN A 130 7.24 2.85 -0.89
N LEU A 131 6.77 3.58 -1.89
CA LEU A 131 7.15 3.38 -3.29
C LEU A 131 8.65 3.57 -3.49
N LEU A 132 9.23 4.64 -2.95
CA LEU A 132 10.66 4.96 -3.10
C LEU A 132 11.57 3.98 -2.35
N GLU A 133 11.08 3.42 -1.24
CA GLU A 133 11.71 2.33 -0.50
C GLU A 133 11.72 1.04 -1.34
N ASP A 134 10.56 0.62 -1.85
CA ASP A 134 10.45 -0.58 -2.69
C ASP A 134 11.27 -0.44 -3.98
N ALA A 135 11.29 0.74 -4.59
CA ALA A 135 12.13 1.01 -5.76
C ALA A 135 13.62 0.90 -5.42
N GLY A 136 14.04 1.40 -4.25
CA GLY A 136 15.41 1.26 -3.74
C GLY A 136 15.81 -0.21 -3.56
N TYR A 137 14.91 -1.03 -2.99
CA TYR A 137 15.15 -2.47 -2.86
C TYR A 137 15.34 -3.13 -4.23
N VAL A 138 14.45 -2.87 -5.19
CA VAL A 138 14.54 -3.48 -6.53
C VAL A 138 15.84 -3.10 -7.23
N ARG A 139 16.24 -1.83 -7.15
CA ARG A 139 17.50 -1.34 -7.71
C ARG A 139 18.71 -2.04 -7.09
N SER A 140 18.80 -2.09 -5.76
CA SER A 140 19.92 -2.74 -5.06
C SER A 140 20.01 -4.24 -5.41
N THR A 141 18.87 -4.93 -5.49
CA THR A 141 18.83 -6.36 -5.84
C THR A 141 19.40 -6.62 -7.23
N ILE A 142 19.05 -5.76 -8.20
CA ILE A 142 19.54 -5.87 -9.57
C ILE A 142 21.03 -5.54 -9.65
N GLU A 143 21.46 -4.47 -8.99
CA GLU A 143 22.86 -4.02 -9.01
C GLU A 143 23.79 -5.10 -8.41
N ASN A 144 23.41 -5.70 -7.27
CA ASN A 144 24.19 -6.78 -6.66
C ASN A 144 24.22 -8.03 -7.55
N ARG A 145 23.08 -8.46 -8.11
CA ARG A 145 23.05 -9.60 -9.04
C ARG A 145 23.81 -9.36 -10.34
N MET A 146 23.92 -8.11 -10.77
CA MET A 146 24.68 -7.76 -11.97
C MET A 146 26.19 -7.92 -11.76
N GLU A 147 26.69 -7.62 -10.56
CA GLU A 147 28.10 -7.83 -10.20
C GLU A 147 28.45 -9.32 -10.16
N GLU A 148 27.49 -10.16 -9.76
CA GLU A 148 27.71 -11.61 -9.56
C GLU A 148 27.48 -12.45 -10.83
N GLU A 149 26.43 -12.17 -11.63
CA GLU A 149 25.90 -13.16 -12.60
C GLU A 149 25.99 -12.74 -14.09
N LYS A 150 26.58 -11.59 -14.44
CA LYS A 150 26.68 -11.07 -15.85
C LYS A 150 25.36 -11.21 -16.64
N ILE A 151 24.28 -10.70 -16.08
CA ILE A 151 22.91 -10.83 -16.62
C ILE A 151 22.72 -9.99 -17.90
N SER A 152 22.08 -10.60 -18.91
CA SER A 152 21.71 -9.92 -20.17
C SER A 152 20.71 -8.77 -19.97
N ALA A 153 20.64 -7.83 -20.91
CA ALA A 153 19.72 -6.69 -20.81
C ALA A 153 18.23 -7.11 -20.79
N SER A 154 17.84 -8.08 -21.62
CA SER A 154 16.46 -8.59 -21.66
C SER A 154 16.08 -9.34 -20.39
N SER A 155 16.99 -10.18 -19.87
CA SER A 155 16.81 -10.87 -18.59
C SER A 155 16.66 -9.87 -17.43
N ARG A 156 17.41 -8.76 -17.46
CA ARG A 156 17.31 -7.70 -16.46
C ARG A 156 15.93 -7.04 -16.46
N ILE A 157 15.44 -6.65 -17.64
CA ILE A 157 14.10 -6.04 -17.78
C ILE A 157 13.03 -6.96 -17.22
N LYS A 158 13.12 -8.26 -17.54
CA LYS A 158 12.21 -9.28 -17.02
C LYS A 158 12.28 -9.37 -15.49
N ILE A 159 13.47 -9.56 -14.93
CA ILE A 159 13.66 -9.67 -13.47
C ILE A 159 13.17 -8.41 -12.75
N MET A 160 13.49 -7.22 -13.26
CA MET A 160 13.01 -5.96 -12.69
C MET A 160 11.49 -5.86 -12.73
N THR A 161 10.88 -6.27 -13.84
CA THR A 161 9.42 -6.26 -14.01
C THR A 161 8.76 -7.22 -13.01
N ASP A 162 9.28 -8.43 -12.90
CA ASP A 162 8.81 -9.45 -11.97
C ASP A 162 8.95 -8.97 -10.52
N LEU A 163 10.09 -8.36 -10.16
CA LEU A 163 10.30 -7.78 -8.84
C LEU A 163 9.32 -6.64 -8.54
N CYS A 164 9.00 -5.77 -9.51
CA CYS A 164 7.99 -4.74 -9.34
C CYS A 164 6.61 -5.35 -9.08
N HIS A 165 6.25 -6.39 -9.83
CA HIS A 165 4.99 -7.09 -9.67
C HIS A 165 4.89 -7.78 -8.30
N THR A 166 5.91 -8.54 -7.89
CA THR A 166 5.97 -9.19 -6.56
C THR A 166 5.87 -8.16 -5.44
N ARG A 167 6.47 -6.97 -5.60
CA ARG A 167 6.36 -5.88 -4.62
C ARG A 167 4.93 -5.34 -4.53
N ARG A 168 4.27 -5.14 -5.66
CA ARG A 168 2.85 -4.77 -5.71
C ARG A 168 1.97 -5.82 -5.03
N GLU A 169 2.14 -7.10 -5.34
CA GLU A 169 1.41 -8.20 -4.69
C GLU A 169 1.67 -8.25 -3.18
N ARG A 170 2.92 -8.07 -2.75
CA ARG A 170 3.27 -7.98 -1.32
C ARG A 170 2.54 -6.83 -0.64
N ARG A 171 2.46 -5.65 -1.25
CA ARG A 171 1.71 -4.50 -0.69
C ARG A 171 0.21 -4.75 -0.68
N GLU A 172 -0.32 -5.40 -1.70
CA GLU A 172 -1.72 -5.82 -1.74
C GLU A 172 -2.04 -6.81 -0.62
N HIS A 173 -1.18 -7.81 -0.45
CA HIS A 173 -1.28 -8.78 0.62
C HIS A 173 -1.12 -8.10 1.99
N GLN A 174 -0.14 -7.22 2.18
CA GLN A 174 0.03 -6.43 3.41
C GLN A 174 -1.13 -5.47 3.68
N LYS A 175 -1.88 -5.03 2.67
CA LYS A 175 -3.10 -4.23 2.90
C LYS A 175 -4.24 -5.13 3.37
N LYS A 176 -4.40 -6.30 2.74
CA LYS A 176 -5.39 -7.32 3.13
C LYS A 176 -5.08 -7.88 4.52
N LEU A 177 -3.83 -8.23 4.77
CA LEU A 177 -3.28 -8.61 6.07
C LEU A 177 -3.16 -7.42 7.00
N GLY A 178 -3.03 -6.18 6.55
CA GLY A 178 -2.98 -4.99 7.41
C GLY A 178 -4.31 -4.79 8.14
N ALA A 179 -5.42 -5.14 7.48
CA ALA A 179 -6.72 -5.31 8.12
C ALA A 179 -6.72 -6.45 9.17
N LEU A 180 -5.77 -7.39 9.09
CA LEU A 180 -5.52 -8.49 10.03
C LEU A 180 -4.31 -8.24 10.99
N SER A 181 -3.44 -7.25 10.74
CA SER A 181 -2.18 -6.98 11.46
C SER A 181 -2.41 -6.41 12.85
N PHE A 182 -3.68 -6.16 13.19
CA PHE A 182 -4.12 -6.06 14.56
C PHE A 182 -3.67 -7.28 15.39
N PHE A 183 -3.60 -8.48 14.79
CA PHE A 183 -3.22 -9.71 15.48
C PHE A 183 -1.70 -9.86 15.69
N ASP A 184 -0.85 -9.30 14.81
CA ASP A 184 0.62 -9.44 14.90
C ASP A 184 1.26 -8.58 16.00
N VAL A 185 0.66 -7.42 16.33
CA VAL A 185 1.09 -6.60 17.48
C VAL A 185 0.89 -7.35 18.80
N PHE A 186 -0.07 -8.28 18.86
CA PHE A 186 -0.30 -9.13 20.04
C PHE A 186 0.63 -10.33 20.11
N TRP A 187 1.05 -10.88 18.97
CA TRP A 187 1.93 -12.06 18.93
C TRP A 187 3.40 -11.74 19.22
N ASN A 188 3.87 -10.53 18.92
CA ASN A 188 5.29 -10.16 19.06
C ASN A 188 5.62 -9.33 20.31
N THR A 189 4.73 -9.24 21.32
CA THR A 189 5.12 -8.69 22.63
C THR A 189 5.65 -9.82 23.52
N GLU A 190 6.89 -10.25 23.28
CA GLU A 190 7.63 -10.98 24.31
C GLU A 190 7.96 -10.01 25.45
N SER A 191 7.56 -10.38 26.67
CA SER A 191 7.72 -9.64 27.96
C SER A 191 6.81 -8.44 28.21
N SER A 192 5.50 -8.68 28.40
CA SER A 192 4.65 -7.78 29.20
C SER A 192 4.32 -8.43 30.55
N SER A 193 4.36 -7.65 31.63
CA SER A 193 4.02 -8.09 32.99
C SER A 193 2.57 -8.60 33.07
N GLU A 194 2.24 -9.41 34.09
CA GLU A 194 0.89 -9.94 34.30
C GLU A 194 -0.19 -8.84 34.29
N GLU A 195 0.09 -7.68 34.90
CA GLU A 195 -0.82 -6.52 34.89
C GLU A 195 -1.05 -5.94 33.49
N GLU A 196 -0.03 -5.90 32.63
CA GLU A 196 -0.20 -5.46 31.25
C GLU A 196 -0.98 -6.47 30.40
N ASN A 197 -0.82 -7.76 30.68
CA ASN A 197 -1.57 -8.83 30.03
C ASN A 197 -3.06 -8.77 30.40
N ASP A 198 -3.40 -8.50 31.66
CA ASP A 198 -4.79 -8.37 32.10
C ASP A 198 -5.50 -7.14 31.50
N VAL A 199 -4.79 -6.01 31.39
CA VAL A 199 -5.31 -4.82 30.70
C VAL A 199 -5.51 -5.11 29.20
N LYS A 200 -4.59 -5.86 28.56
CA LYS A 200 -4.70 -6.31 27.16
C LYS A 200 -5.90 -7.25 26.96
N ILE A 201 -6.09 -8.24 27.84
CA ILE A 201 -7.22 -9.17 27.84
C ILE A 201 -8.54 -8.40 28.00
N GLY A 202 -8.59 -7.42 28.91
CA GLY A 202 -9.77 -6.56 29.10
C GLY A 202 -10.13 -5.72 27.88
N ARG A 203 -9.13 -5.18 27.16
CA ARG A 203 -9.34 -4.44 25.90
C ARG A 203 -9.81 -5.36 24.76
N LEU A 204 -9.24 -6.56 24.66
CA LEU A 204 -9.68 -7.58 23.70
C LEU A 204 -11.13 -8.00 23.97
N GLY A 205 -11.50 -8.27 25.22
CA GLY A 205 -12.86 -8.65 25.60
C GLY A 205 -13.90 -7.58 25.22
N LYS A 206 -13.62 -6.30 25.49
CA LYS A 206 -14.51 -5.19 25.09
C LYS A 206 -14.67 -5.07 23.57
N LYS A 207 -13.61 -5.37 22.81
CA LYS A 207 -13.62 -5.26 21.35
C LYS A 207 -14.27 -6.47 20.68
N ILE A 208 -14.08 -7.68 21.22
CA ILE A 208 -14.83 -8.89 20.82
C ILE A 208 -16.32 -8.66 21.01
N LYS A 209 -16.71 -8.12 22.18
CA LYS A 209 -18.11 -7.81 22.47
C LYS A 209 -18.70 -6.82 21.46
N ARG A 210 -17.97 -5.75 21.12
CA ARG A 210 -18.38 -4.81 20.06
C ARG A 210 -18.50 -5.47 18.68
N LEU A 211 -17.59 -6.36 18.31
CA LEU A 211 -17.65 -7.05 17.03
C LEU A 211 -18.81 -8.05 16.96
N GLN A 212 -19.14 -8.69 18.09
CA GLN A 212 -20.35 -9.52 18.22
C GLN A 212 -21.61 -8.67 18.12
N GLU A 213 -21.69 -7.56 18.85
CA GLU A 213 -22.81 -6.62 18.79
C GLU A 213 -23.04 -6.06 17.36
N VAL A 214 -21.97 -5.74 16.63
CA VAL A 214 -22.03 -5.30 15.21
C VAL A 214 -22.48 -6.42 14.28
N ALA A 215 -22.02 -7.66 14.51
CA ALA A 215 -22.47 -8.81 13.74
C ALA A 215 -23.95 -9.14 13.99
N GLU A 216 -24.43 -8.95 15.22
CA GLU A 216 -25.83 -9.14 15.61
C GLU A 216 -26.75 -8.00 15.11
N THR A 217 -26.28 -6.75 15.06
CA THR A 217 -27.07 -5.63 14.51
C THR A 217 -27.21 -5.66 12.99
N GLU A 218 -26.30 -6.32 12.27
CA GLU A 218 -26.42 -6.53 10.82
C GLU A 218 -27.48 -7.59 10.43
N ASP A 219 -28.09 -8.30 11.37
CA ASP A 219 -29.15 -9.28 11.10
C ASP A 219 -30.57 -8.70 10.99
N GLU A 220 -30.80 -7.41 11.31
CA GLU A 220 -32.14 -6.81 11.25
C GLU A 220 -32.51 -6.11 9.92
N ILE A 221 -31.64 -6.06 8.92
CA ILE A 221 -32.01 -5.57 7.57
C ILE A 221 -31.48 -6.51 6.49
N VAL A 222 -32.01 -7.72 6.45
CA VAL A 222 -31.78 -8.65 5.33
C VAL A 222 -32.77 -8.33 4.21
N THR A 223 -32.32 -7.57 3.21
CA THR A 223 -32.65 -7.91 1.82
C THR A 223 -31.36 -8.32 1.11
N PRO A 224 -31.36 -9.44 0.37
CA PRO A 224 -30.12 -10.08 -0.05
C PRO A 224 -29.53 -9.36 -1.26
N LYS A 225 -28.40 -8.68 -1.07
CA LYS A 225 -27.43 -8.46 -2.15
C LYS A 225 -26.11 -9.11 -1.80
N ILE A 226 -25.66 -9.93 -2.74
CA ILE A 226 -24.50 -10.82 -2.68
C ILE A 226 -23.25 -10.04 -2.25
N SER A 227 -22.90 -10.16 -0.97
CA SER A 227 -21.62 -9.74 -0.40
C SER A 227 -21.33 -10.54 0.87
N ASN A 228 -21.39 -11.88 0.79
CA ASN A 228 -21.11 -12.78 1.93
C ASN A 228 -19.64 -12.78 2.40
N LYS A 229 -18.75 -11.95 1.82
CA LYS A 229 -17.34 -11.88 2.20
C LYS A 229 -17.09 -11.10 3.49
N SER A 230 -17.90 -10.08 3.81
CA SER A 230 -17.72 -9.30 5.05
C SER A 230 -18.05 -10.12 6.29
N ARG A 231 -19.21 -10.80 6.30
CA ARG A 231 -19.64 -11.66 7.42
C ARG A 231 -18.65 -12.78 7.69
N LEU A 232 -18.18 -13.48 6.66
CA LEU A 232 -17.19 -14.55 6.84
C LEU A 232 -15.90 -14.02 7.48
N ILE A 233 -15.43 -12.84 7.07
CA ILE A 233 -14.23 -12.21 7.62
C ILE A 233 -14.46 -11.75 9.07
N VAL A 234 -15.63 -11.19 9.39
CA VAL A 234 -15.99 -10.77 10.75
C VAL A 234 -16.09 -11.98 11.68
N THR A 235 -16.78 -13.05 11.25
CA THR A 235 -16.90 -14.29 12.02
C THR A 235 -15.54 -14.99 12.20
N GLN A 236 -14.71 -15.06 11.15
CA GLN A 236 -13.35 -15.60 11.26
C GLN A 236 -12.48 -14.76 12.22
N SER A 237 -12.63 -13.43 12.20
CA SER A 237 -11.91 -12.53 13.11
C SER A 237 -12.39 -12.69 14.56
N ALA A 238 -13.69 -12.91 14.78
CA ALA A 238 -14.25 -13.18 16.11
C ALA A 238 -13.76 -14.53 16.66
N ILE A 239 -13.78 -15.59 15.83
CA ILE A 239 -13.27 -16.92 16.21
C ILE A 239 -11.78 -16.84 16.56
N ALA A 240 -10.97 -16.18 15.72
CA ALA A 240 -9.55 -15.99 15.98
C ALA A 240 -9.30 -15.21 17.28
N SER A 241 -10.08 -14.15 17.53
CA SER A 241 -9.97 -13.34 18.75
C SER A 241 -10.35 -14.13 20.02
N CYS A 242 -11.42 -14.94 19.95
CA CYS A 242 -11.81 -15.82 21.06
C CYS A 242 -10.76 -16.89 21.35
N TRP A 243 -10.17 -17.47 20.31
CA TRP A 243 -9.10 -18.45 20.45
C TRP A 243 -7.85 -17.83 21.11
N ILE A 244 -7.46 -16.62 20.70
CA ILE A 244 -6.33 -15.88 21.29
C ILE A 244 -6.59 -15.54 22.76
N LYS A 245 -7.80 -15.07 23.10
CA LYS A 245 -8.18 -14.79 24.51
C LYS A 245 -7.98 -16.04 25.38
N ARG A 246 -8.39 -17.21 24.88
CA ARG A 246 -8.27 -18.48 25.58
C ARG A 246 -6.81 -18.90 25.81
N GLN A 247 -5.93 -18.67 24.82
CA GLN A 247 -4.50 -18.96 24.93
C GLN A 247 -3.82 -18.05 25.96
N LEU A 248 -4.17 -16.77 25.99
CA LEU A 248 -3.64 -15.81 26.97
C LEU A 248 -4.14 -16.10 28.39
N GLU A 249 -5.41 -16.50 28.55
CA GLU A 249 -5.96 -16.92 29.84
C GLU A 249 -5.27 -18.19 30.37
N HIS A 250 -4.97 -19.16 29.50
CA HIS A 250 -4.22 -20.36 29.88
C HIS A 250 -2.75 -20.07 30.22
N ALA A 251 -2.11 -19.12 29.56
CA ALA A 251 -0.74 -18.72 29.85
C ALA A 251 -0.60 -18.00 31.22
N ASN A 252 -1.69 -17.38 31.70
CA ASN A 252 -1.75 -16.70 33.00
C ASN A 252 -2.26 -17.62 34.15
N GLN A 253 -2.53 -18.91 33.90
CA GLN A 253 -2.88 -19.85 34.97
C GLN A 253 -1.60 -20.38 35.65
N PRO A 254 -1.47 -20.31 36.98
CA PRO A 254 -0.36 -20.97 37.67
C PRO A 254 -0.45 -22.48 37.44
N ALA A 255 0.67 -23.10 37.05
CA ALA A 255 0.74 -24.52 36.76
C ALA A 255 0.32 -25.34 38.00
N GLU A 256 -0.84 -25.98 37.96
CA GLU A 256 -1.23 -26.94 39.00
C GLU A 256 -0.33 -28.19 38.90
N GLU A 257 0.22 -28.58 40.06
CA GLU A 257 1.18 -29.66 40.25
C GLU A 257 0.67 -31.02 39.75
N THR A 258 1.35 -31.60 38.77
CA THR A 258 1.14 -32.98 38.35
C THR A 258 1.59 -33.94 39.46
N THR A 259 0.64 -34.46 40.25
CA THR A 259 0.88 -35.49 41.26
C THR A 259 1.60 -36.71 40.66
N GLN A 260 2.76 -37.04 41.24
CA GLN A 260 3.61 -38.18 40.90
C GLN A 260 2.91 -39.54 41.17
N PHE A 261 2.75 -40.37 40.14
CA PHE A 261 2.55 -41.82 40.34
C PHE A 261 3.91 -42.51 40.49
N ARG A 262 4.22 -42.89 41.72
CA ARG A 262 5.41 -43.66 42.13
C ARG A 262 5.13 -45.15 41.91
N PHE A 263 5.85 -45.82 41.02
CA PHE A 263 5.89 -47.29 40.96
C PHE A 263 7.07 -47.78 41.81
N GLU A 264 6.77 -48.52 42.88
CA GLU A 264 7.77 -49.33 43.59
C GLU A 264 7.87 -50.72 42.95
N PRO A 265 9.08 -51.31 42.85
CA PRO A 265 9.26 -52.63 42.27
C PRO A 265 9.10 -53.74 43.32
N HIS A 266 8.43 -54.83 42.93
CA HIS A 266 8.52 -56.14 43.57
C HIS A 266 9.02 -57.16 42.55
#